data_AF-A0A662VUT0-F1
#
_entry.id   AF-A0A662VUT0-F1
#
_cell.length_a   1.000
_cell.length_b   1.000
_cell.length_c   1.000
_cell.angle_alpha   90.00
_cell.angle_beta   90.00
_cell.angle_gamma   90.00
#
_symmetry.space_group_name_H-M   'P 1'
#
loop_
_entity.id
_entity.type
_entity.pdbx_description
1 polymer ?
#
loop_
_entity_poly.entity_id
_entity_poly.type
_entity_poly.pdbx_seq_one_letter_code
_entity_poly.pdbx_strand_id
1 'polypeptide(L)'
;TVKMVEENEEYLFKIRDVGVGKKSRLKVVAEVVDATKLSEGELVGRIKYYEESGADIVDLGLPLDVKAEDVERTIEIARDSTSLPLSIDTFDIKAIEAGVNARIDMIMSFSTKNFEALELIDGQAVVVVERDVKKLLGLVEKVKERTDRVIADPVLDPPMRLAESILRYHAFRKVDAETPLLFGIGNVTELVDSDSIGINAILAILAEEVGADLLFTTEASPKTAGCVKELVIASYMAKGAKLRKTSPKDLGMDLLILKEKVKLESCPPPANALKAQESGKFIRDPFGDFRIWVSEGRIVCSHENLTVVGKTAKEIYDTILDHNLVSRLDHACYLGKELMKAEIALRLGKNYTQDQDLGFGIYTSDSGYIPVHSRSKKDLIEKSE
;
A
#
# COMPACT_ATOMS: atom_id res chain seq x y z
N THR A 1 -10.39 -12.97 -14.80
CA THR A 1 -10.91 -11.61 -14.54
C THR A 1 -9.99 -10.56 -15.09
N VAL A 2 -8.70 -10.56 -14.74
CA VAL A 2 -7.67 -9.65 -15.29
C VAL A 2 -7.74 -9.54 -16.82
N LYS A 3 -7.50 -10.65 -17.55
CA LYS A 3 -7.59 -10.69 -19.01
C LYS A 3 -8.90 -10.12 -19.58
N MET A 4 -10.04 -10.43 -18.97
CA MET A 4 -11.34 -9.90 -19.40
C MET A 4 -11.44 -8.38 -19.20
N VAL A 5 -10.91 -7.85 -18.10
CA VAL A 5 -10.86 -6.41 -17.84
C VAL A 5 -9.98 -5.72 -18.88
N GLU A 6 -8.79 -6.27 -19.16
CA GLU A 6 -7.84 -5.74 -20.15
C GLU A 6 -8.39 -5.78 -21.59
N GLU A 7 -9.03 -6.89 -22.00
CA GLU A 7 -9.61 -7.03 -23.34
C GLU A 7 -10.81 -6.09 -23.59
N ASN A 8 -11.46 -5.61 -22.53
CA ASN A 8 -12.59 -4.68 -22.61
C ASN A 8 -12.18 -3.23 -22.28
N GLU A 9 -10.88 -2.95 -22.20
CA GLU A 9 -10.38 -1.63 -21.88
C GLU A 9 -10.65 -0.64 -23.02
N GLU A 10 -11.36 0.43 -22.70
CA GLU A 10 -11.51 1.62 -23.53
C GLU A 10 -11.12 2.82 -22.68
N TYR A 11 -10.36 3.76 -23.24
CA TYR A 11 -9.91 4.96 -22.56
C TYR A 11 -10.35 6.23 -23.29
N LEU A 12 -10.33 7.35 -22.57
CA LEU A 12 -10.57 8.69 -23.10
C LEU A 12 -9.28 9.27 -23.70
N PHE A 13 -8.20 9.28 -22.91
CA PHE A 13 -6.86 9.70 -23.33
C PHE A 13 -5.80 8.80 -22.69
N LYS A 14 -4.53 9.03 -23.03
CA LYS A 14 -3.40 8.38 -22.38
C LYS A 14 -2.48 9.37 -21.67
N ILE A 15 -1.94 8.94 -20.55
CA ILE A 15 -0.76 9.53 -19.91
C ILE A 15 0.40 8.60 -20.25
N ARG A 16 1.23 9.01 -21.21
CA ARG A 16 2.15 8.11 -21.96
C ARG A 16 1.41 6.88 -22.52
N ASP A 17 1.61 5.72 -21.92
CA ASP A 17 1.07 4.42 -22.28
C ASP A 17 -0.16 4.02 -21.45
N VAL A 18 -0.45 4.71 -20.34
CA VAL A 18 -1.56 4.42 -19.44
C VAL A 18 -2.85 5.07 -19.93
N GLY A 19 -3.84 4.26 -20.33
CA GLY A 19 -5.17 4.74 -20.71
C GLY A 19 -6.04 5.12 -19.53
N VAL A 20 -6.67 6.30 -19.56
CA VAL A 20 -7.52 6.83 -18.47
C VAL A 20 -8.92 7.10 -18.99
N GLY A 21 -9.95 6.80 -18.19
CA GLY A 21 -11.36 7.11 -18.50
C GLY A 21 -12.16 5.94 -19.08
N LYS A 22 -13.45 6.20 -19.36
CA LYS A 22 -14.41 5.30 -20.01
C LYS A 22 -14.55 3.93 -19.32
N LYS A 23 -14.12 2.84 -19.99
CA LYS A 23 -14.23 1.45 -19.50
C LYS A 23 -12.91 0.94 -18.96
N SER A 24 -11.87 1.78 -18.92
CA SER A 24 -10.61 1.41 -18.29
C SER A 24 -10.82 1.14 -16.80
N ARG A 25 -10.02 0.23 -16.25
CA ARG A 25 -10.00 0.00 -14.80
C ARG A 25 -9.46 1.25 -14.09
N LEU A 26 -9.82 1.39 -12.82
CA LEU A 26 -9.21 2.37 -11.94
C LEU A 26 -7.67 2.25 -12.00
N LYS A 27 -6.98 3.35 -12.33
CA LYS A 27 -5.52 3.43 -12.38
C LYS A 27 -4.94 3.83 -11.04
N VAL A 28 -3.94 3.11 -10.55
CA VAL A 28 -3.33 3.36 -9.25
C VAL A 28 -2.15 4.32 -9.40
N VAL A 29 -2.30 5.49 -8.80
CA VAL A 29 -1.27 6.52 -8.68
C VAL A 29 -0.62 6.37 -7.31
N ALA A 30 0.65 5.97 -7.28
CA ALA A 30 1.41 5.67 -6.07
C ALA A 30 2.36 6.81 -5.72
N GLU A 31 2.15 7.45 -4.58
CA GLU A 31 2.97 8.57 -4.10
C GLU A 31 4.27 8.11 -3.43
N VAL A 32 5.37 8.68 -3.90
CA VAL A 32 6.65 8.74 -3.18
C VAL A 32 6.67 10.03 -2.37
N VAL A 33 6.37 9.93 -1.08
CA VAL A 33 6.33 11.08 -0.15
C VAL A 33 7.71 11.73 -0.06
N ASP A 34 7.75 13.06 -0.10
CA ASP A 34 8.96 13.88 0.05
C ASP A 34 10.09 13.44 -0.91
N ALA A 35 9.76 13.15 -2.17
CA ALA A 35 10.66 12.54 -3.14
C ALA A 35 11.99 13.28 -3.33
N THR A 36 12.00 14.61 -3.19
CA THR A 36 13.21 15.44 -3.34
C THR A 36 14.16 15.38 -2.13
N LYS A 37 13.70 14.86 -0.99
CA LYS A 37 14.53 14.68 0.21
C LYS A 37 15.22 13.31 0.25
N LEU A 38 14.81 12.38 -0.62
CA LEU A 38 15.37 11.04 -0.68
C LEU A 38 16.72 11.06 -1.38
N SER A 39 17.63 10.17 -0.95
CA SER A 39 18.79 9.86 -1.79
C SER A 39 18.35 9.18 -3.08
N GLU A 40 19.21 9.25 -4.11
CA GLU A 40 18.94 8.61 -5.41
C GLU A 40 18.61 7.12 -5.26
N GLY A 41 19.36 6.38 -4.43
CA GLY A 41 19.10 4.96 -4.18
C GLY A 41 17.77 4.67 -3.49
N GLU A 42 17.36 5.52 -2.54
CA GLU A 42 16.06 5.38 -1.86
C GLU A 42 14.89 5.68 -2.80
N LEU A 43 15.01 6.75 -3.60
CA LEU A 43 14.02 7.12 -4.60
C LEU A 43 13.83 6.00 -5.62
N VAL A 44 14.92 5.54 -6.25
CA VAL A 44 14.88 4.45 -7.23
C VAL A 44 14.34 3.16 -6.62
N GLY A 45 14.75 2.82 -5.39
CA GLY A 45 14.24 1.66 -4.67
C GLY A 45 12.73 1.72 -4.45
N ARG A 46 12.20 2.89 -4.07
CA ARG A 46 10.76 3.08 -3.86
C ARG A 46 9.96 3.00 -5.15
N ILE A 47 10.46 3.62 -6.22
CA ILE A 47 9.84 3.57 -7.55
C ILE A 47 9.75 2.12 -8.04
N LYS A 48 10.85 1.36 -7.93
CA LYS A 48 10.86 -0.06 -8.32
C LYS A 48 9.90 -0.90 -7.50
N TYR A 49 9.83 -0.66 -6.19
CA TYR A 49 8.86 -1.34 -5.32
C TYR A 49 7.41 -1.07 -5.76
N TYR A 50 7.06 0.16 -6.13
CA TYR A 50 5.72 0.49 -6.62
C TYR A 50 5.43 -0.09 -8.00
N GLU A 51 6.41 -0.10 -8.91
CA GLU A 51 6.32 -0.77 -10.21
C GLU A 51 6.06 -2.28 -10.04
N GLU A 52 6.81 -2.96 -9.17
CA GLU A 52 6.61 -4.38 -8.82
C GLU A 52 5.27 -4.63 -8.11
N SER A 53 4.75 -3.64 -7.38
CA SER A 53 3.43 -3.67 -6.77
C SER A 53 2.30 -3.48 -7.77
N GLY A 54 2.62 -3.07 -9.01
CA GLY A 54 1.69 -2.91 -10.12
C GLY A 54 1.10 -1.50 -10.26
N ALA A 55 1.75 -0.47 -9.69
CA ALA A 55 1.33 0.91 -9.87
C ALA A 55 1.24 1.27 -11.37
N ASP A 56 0.26 2.10 -11.72
CA ASP A 56 0.10 2.60 -13.08
C ASP A 56 0.87 3.90 -13.29
N ILE A 57 0.93 4.76 -12.27
CA ILE A 57 1.58 6.06 -12.30
C ILE A 57 2.34 6.22 -10.99
N VAL A 58 3.53 6.81 -11.05
CA VAL A 58 4.29 7.19 -9.86
C VAL A 58 4.18 8.69 -9.66
N ASP A 59 3.71 9.09 -8.49
CA ASP A 59 3.67 10.48 -8.08
C ASP A 59 4.88 10.83 -7.22
N LEU A 60 5.56 11.91 -7.57
CA LEU A 60 6.71 12.45 -6.84
C LEU A 60 6.20 13.57 -5.92
N GLY A 61 5.89 13.21 -4.68
CA GLY A 61 5.40 14.15 -3.68
C GLY A 61 6.44 15.20 -3.36
N LEU A 62 6.10 16.47 -3.56
CA LEU A 62 7.01 17.60 -3.37
C LEU A 62 6.77 18.30 -2.02
N PRO A 63 7.82 18.61 -1.24
CA PRO A 63 7.67 19.45 -0.05
C PRO A 63 7.31 20.88 -0.44
N LEU A 64 6.66 21.62 0.48
CA LEU A 64 6.16 22.98 0.21
C LEU A 64 7.26 23.99 -0.16
N ASP A 65 8.48 23.78 0.31
CA ASP A 65 9.63 24.69 0.15
C ASP A 65 10.68 24.16 -0.85
N VAL A 66 10.26 23.29 -1.77
CA VAL A 66 11.14 22.66 -2.77
C VAL A 66 11.74 23.70 -3.73
N LYS A 67 13.01 23.50 -4.11
CA LYS A 67 13.67 24.30 -5.15
C LYS A 67 13.45 23.67 -6.52
N ALA A 68 13.34 24.51 -7.54
CA ALA A 68 13.20 24.06 -8.94
C ALA A 68 14.29 23.06 -9.37
N GLU A 69 15.55 23.33 -9.00
CA GLU A 69 16.70 22.47 -9.28
C GLU A 69 16.53 21.06 -8.69
N ASP A 70 15.97 20.95 -7.48
CA ASP A 70 15.73 19.67 -6.82
C ASP A 70 14.56 18.92 -7.50
N VAL A 71 13.55 19.64 -7.98
CA VAL A 71 12.42 19.05 -8.75
C VAL A 71 12.93 18.45 -10.06
N GLU A 72 13.68 19.22 -10.86
CA GLU A 72 14.23 18.76 -12.15
C GLU A 72 15.09 17.52 -11.95
N ARG A 73 16.02 17.57 -10.98
CA ARG A 73 16.89 16.44 -10.63
C ARG A 73 16.11 15.20 -10.23
N THR A 74 15.09 15.32 -9.37
CA THR A 74 14.29 14.17 -8.93
C THR A 74 13.50 13.56 -10.09
N ILE A 75 12.95 14.39 -10.99
CA ILE A 75 12.23 13.90 -12.18
C ILE A 75 13.18 13.16 -13.11
N GLU A 76 14.39 13.68 -13.36
CA GLU A 76 15.41 13.01 -14.18
C GLU A 76 15.78 11.63 -13.62
N ILE A 77 16.11 11.55 -12.33
CA ILE A 77 16.42 10.28 -11.64
C ILE A 77 15.25 9.30 -11.76
N ALA A 78 14.03 9.77 -11.47
CA ALA A 78 12.84 8.93 -11.55
C ALA A 78 12.61 8.41 -12.97
N ARG A 79 12.77 9.28 -13.98
CA ARG A 79 12.60 8.95 -15.40
C ARG A 79 13.56 7.87 -15.88
N ASP A 80 14.82 7.96 -15.46
CA ASP A 80 15.84 6.97 -15.83
C ASP A 80 15.60 5.62 -15.15
N SER A 81 14.85 5.62 -14.05
CA SER A 81 14.56 4.42 -13.27
C SER A 81 13.33 3.64 -13.72
N THR A 82 12.33 4.28 -14.33
CA THR A 82 11.06 3.60 -14.69
C THR A 82 10.45 4.08 -16.01
N SER A 83 9.71 3.20 -16.67
CA SER A 83 8.91 3.56 -17.85
C SER A 83 7.53 4.12 -17.51
N LEU A 84 7.08 3.94 -16.25
CA LEU A 84 5.78 4.43 -15.79
C LEU A 84 5.67 5.95 -15.96
N PRO A 85 4.47 6.47 -16.25
CA PRO A 85 4.21 7.90 -16.15
C PRO A 85 4.55 8.45 -14.78
N LEU A 86 5.11 9.66 -14.79
CA LEU A 86 5.49 10.41 -13.60
C LEU A 86 4.56 11.60 -13.42
N SER A 87 4.15 11.83 -12.18
CA SER A 87 3.44 13.04 -11.76
C SER A 87 4.16 13.79 -10.66
N ILE A 88 3.81 15.06 -10.51
CA ILE A 88 4.16 15.88 -9.36
C ILE A 88 2.89 16.43 -8.71
N ASP A 89 2.87 16.49 -7.39
CA ASP A 89 1.80 17.12 -6.62
C ASP A 89 2.29 18.42 -5.97
N THR A 90 1.81 19.58 -6.48
CA THR A 90 2.22 20.88 -5.94
C THR A 90 1.28 22.02 -6.33
N PHE A 91 1.18 23.01 -5.44
CA PHE A 91 0.57 24.31 -5.74
C PHE A 91 1.59 25.39 -6.16
N ASP A 92 2.90 25.13 -6.04
CA ASP A 92 3.94 26.11 -6.38
C ASP A 92 4.16 26.18 -7.89
N ILE A 93 3.91 27.35 -8.46
CA ILE A 93 4.10 27.66 -9.89
C ILE A 93 5.53 27.37 -10.35
N LYS A 94 6.54 27.66 -9.51
CA LYS A 94 7.95 27.41 -9.88
C LYS A 94 8.27 25.92 -9.97
N ALA A 95 7.69 25.13 -9.07
CA ALA A 95 7.81 23.68 -9.12
C ALA A 95 7.07 23.08 -10.32
N ILE A 96 5.91 23.65 -10.70
CA ILE A 96 5.19 23.29 -11.93
C ILE A 96 6.06 23.59 -13.16
N GLU A 97 6.63 24.79 -13.24
CA GLU A 97 7.53 25.20 -14.34
C GLU A 97 8.72 24.25 -14.47
N ALA A 98 9.41 23.96 -13.37
CA ALA A 98 10.49 22.98 -13.30
C ALA A 98 10.05 21.59 -13.78
N GLY A 99 8.87 21.14 -13.35
CA GLY A 99 8.28 19.87 -13.78
C GLY A 99 8.02 19.81 -15.28
N VAL A 100 7.43 20.88 -15.85
CA VAL A 100 7.19 20.99 -17.30
C VAL A 100 8.51 20.97 -18.07
N ASN A 101 9.51 21.73 -17.62
CA ASN A 101 10.84 21.77 -18.25
C ASN A 101 11.50 20.38 -18.25
N ALA A 102 11.37 19.64 -17.16
CA ALA A 102 11.80 18.24 -17.01
C ALA A 102 10.85 17.22 -17.67
N ARG A 103 9.85 17.68 -18.44
CA ARG A 103 8.88 16.89 -19.21
C ARG A 103 8.05 15.93 -18.37
N ILE A 104 7.62 16.33 -17.17
CA ILE A 104 6.67 15.57 -16.35
C ILE A 104 5.43 15.17 -17.17
N ASP A 105 4.78 14.05 -16.87
CA ASP A 105 3.65 13.57 -17.67
C ASP A 105 2.30 14.07 -17.13
N MET A 106 2.21 14.25 -15.81
CA MET A 106 1.00 14.71 -15.13
C MET A 106 1.32 15.70 -14.01
N ILE A 107 0.50 16.74 -13.85
CA ILE A 107 0.60 17.74 -12.78
C ILE A 107 -0.67 17.66 -11.94
N MET A 108 -0.51 17.47 -10.64
CA MET A 108 -1.62 17.44 -9.68
C MET A 108 -1.75 18.76 -8.92
N SER A 109 -2.88 18.94 -8.22
CA SER A 109 -3.17 20.15 -7.42
C SER A 109 -3.28 21.45 -8.22
N PHE A 110 -3.84 21.40 -9.43
CA PHE A 110 -4.19 22.62 -10.18
C PHE A 110 -5.49 23.25 -9.66
N SER A 111 -5.48 24.54 -9.36
CA SER A 111 -6.61 25.26 -8.77
C SER A 111 -6.62 26.75 -9.18
N THR A 112 -7.54 27.52 -8.61
CA THR A 112 -7.53 28.99 -8.78
C THR A 112 -6.26 29.67 -8.26
N LYS A 113 -5.54 29.04 -7.32
CA LYS A 113 -4.36 29.65 -6.66
C LYS A 113 -3.11 29.67 -7.55
N ASN A 114 -3.01 28.75 -8.50
CA ASN A 114 -1.88 28.58 -9.41
C ASN A 114 -2.32 28.64 -10.88
N PHE A 115 -3.43 29.33 -11.15
CA PHE A 115 -4.02 29.42 -12.48
C PHE A 115 -3.07 30.03 -13.53
N GLU A 116 -2.15 30.89 -13.10
CA GLU A 116 -1.10 31.47 -13.96
C GLU A 116 -0.18 30.40 -14.58
N ALA A 117 -0.04 29.24 -13.92
CA ALA A 117 0.73 28.12 -14.45
C ALA A 117 0.05 27.42 -15.64
N LEU A 118 -1.21 27.76 -15.99
CA LEU A 118 -1.91 27.18 -17.13
C LEU A 118 -1.16 27.39 -18.44
N GLU A 119 -0.54 28.56 -18.61
CA GLU A 119 0.22 28.91 -19.81
C GLU A 119 1.47 28.03 -19.98
N LEU A 120 1.99 27.48 -18.89
CA LEU A 120 3.15 26.59 -18.89
C LEU A 120 2.80 25.18 -19.36
N ILE A 121 1.54 24.76 -19.21
CA ILE A 121 1.11 23.41 -19.58
C ILE A 121 1.29 23.20 -21.08
N ASP A 122 2.01 22.15 -21.45
CA ASP A 122 2.28 21.75 -22.84
C ASP A 122 2.20 20.22 -22.96
N GLY A 123 0.96 19.72 -23.07
CA GLY A 123 0.65 18.31 -23.27
C GLY A 123 0.61 17.44 -22.01
N GLN A 124 0.86 17.99 -20.82
CA GLN A 124 0.67 17.26 -19.56
C GLN A 124 -0.80 16.93 -19.30
N ALA A 125 -1.03 15.83 -18.60
CA ALA A 125 -2.30 15.64 -17.90
C ALA A 125 -2.37 16.56 -16.67
N VAL A 126 -3.54 17.11 -16.40
CA VAL A 126 -3.71 18.09 -15.32
C VAL A 126 -4.86 17.66 -14.42
N VAL A 127 -4.57 17.48 -13.12
CA VAL A 127 -5.60 17.24 -12.10
C VAL A 127 -6.04 18.57 -11.50
N VAL A 128 -7.30 18.91 -11.73
CA VAL A 128 -7.95 20.11 -11.22
C VAL A 128 -8.66 19.80 -9.91
N VAL A 129 -8.28 20.49 -8.85
CA VAL A 129 -8.74 20.22 -7.48
C VAL A 129 -9.65 21.36 -6.99
N GLU A 130 -10.89 21.03 -6.65
CA GLU A 130 -11.83 21.97 -6.02
C GLU A 130 -12.99 21.21 -5.36
N ARG A 131 -13.38 21.65 -4.17
CA ARG A 131 -14.42 21.03 -3.34
C ARG A 131 -15.82 21.45 -3.77
N ASP A 132 -15.99 22.67 -4.24
CA ASP A 132 -17.28 23.14 -4.77
C ASP A 132 -17.48 22.64 -6.21
N VAL A 133 -18.49 21.80 -6.42
CA VAL A 133 -18.76 21.16 -7.72
C VAL A 133 -18.92 22.18 -8.85
N LYS A 134 -19.56 23.33 -8.61
CA LYS A 134 -19.77 24.34 -9.66
C LYS A 134 -18.46 25.02 -10.03
N LYS A 135 -17.64 25.35 -9.03
CA LYS A 135 -16.32 25.93 -9.27
C LYS A 135 -15.38 24.93 -9.95
N LEU A 136 -15.43 23.65 -9.55
CA LEU A 136 -14.66 22.58 -10.17
C LEU A 136 -14.99 22.44 -11.65
N LEU A 137 -16.27 22.37 -12.01
CA LEU A 137 -16.71 22.35 -13.42
C LEU A 137 -16.19 23.57 -14.19
N GLY A 138 -16.31 24.77 -13.61
CA GLY A 138 -15.79 25.98 -14.24
C GLY A 138 -14.28 25.98 -14.44
N LEU A 139 -13.51 25.38 -13.53
CA LEU A 139 -12.06 25.22 -13.69
C LEU A 139 -11.72 24.15 -14.74
N VAL A 140 -12.42 23.02 -14.73
CA VAL A 140 -12.25 21.95 -15.72
C VAL A 140 -12.41 22.50 -17.13
N GLU A 141 -13.46 23.28 -17.39
CA GLU A 141 -13.69 23.86 -18.72
C GLU A 141 -12.59 24.82 -19.15
N LYS A 142 -12.07 25.64 -18.23
CA LYS A 142 -10.93 26.52 -18.52
C LYS A 142 -9.65 25.76 -18.82
N VAL A 143 -9.36 24.69 -18.07
CA VAL A 143 -8.15 23.88 -18.30
C VAL A 143 -8.27 23.09 -19.61
N LYS A 144 -9.49 22.69 -20.01
CA LYS A 144 -9.77 22.07 -21.32
C LYS A 144 -9.43 22.97 -22.51
N GLU A 145 -9.37 24.30 -22.33
CA GLU A 145 -8.92 25.22 -23.38
C GLU A 145 -7.42 25.05 -23.69
N ARG A 146 -6.64 24.46 -22.77
CA ARG A 146 -5.20 24.27 -22.89
C ARG A 146 -4.77 22.82 -23.12
N THR A 147 -5.45 21.85 -22.49
CA THR A 147 -5.13 20.41 -22.62
C THR A 147 -6.39 19.57 -22.68
N ASP A 148 -6.40 18.51 -23.48
CA ASP A 148 -7.49 17.53 -23.53
C ASP A 148 -7.39 16.46 -22.42
N ARG A 149 -6.30 16.48 -21.64
CA ARG A 149 -5.97 15.49 -20.60
C ARG A 149 -6.33 15.99 -19.20
N VAL A 150 -7.55 16.48 -19.03
CA VAL A 150 -8.02 17.02 -17.75
C VAL A 150 -8.62 15.93 -16.88
N ILE A 151 -8.24 15.91 -15.62
CA ILE A 151 -8.79 15.06 -14.57
C ILE A 151 -9.39 15.98 -13.51
N ALA A 152 -10.60 15.68 -13.03
CA ALA A 152 -11.21 16.41 -11.94
C ALA A 152 -10.95 15.70 -10.61
N ASP A 153 -10.71 16.46 -9.57
CA ASP A 153 -10.63 15.98 -8.19
C ASP A 153 -11.57 16.80 -7.30
N PRO A 154 -12.77 16.26 -7.01
CA PRO A 154 -13.67 16.82 -6.02
C PRO A 154 -13.11 16.76 -4.59
N VAL A 155 -11.99 16.08 -4.37
CA VAL A 155 -11.36 15.75 -3.09
C VAL A 155 -12.12 14.65 -2.37
N LEU A 156 -11.43 13.58 -1.98
CA LEU A 156 -11.95 12.62 -1.01
C LEU A 156 -11.58 13.09 0.39
N ASP A 157 -12.58 13.24 1.25
CA ASP A 157 -12.34 13.73 2.61
C ASP A 157 -11.92 12.62 3.58
N PRO A 158 -11.16 12.98 4.62
CA PRO A 158 -10.92 12.11 5.76
C PRO A 158 -12.20 11.52 6.39
N PRO A 159 -12.06 10.49 7.24
CA PRO A 159 -13.16 9.99 8.07
C PRO A 159 -13.91 11.11 8.81
N MET A 160 -15.19 10.89 9.11
CA MET A 160 -16.18 11.89 9.58
C MET A 160 -16.71 12.86 8.52
N ARG A 161 -16.09 12.94 7.34
CA ARG A 161 -16.64 13.64 6.15
C ARG A 161 -16.61 12.81 4.87
N LEU A 162 -16.19 11.56 4.98
CA LEU A 162 -16.14 10.59 3.87
C LEU A 162 -17.47 10.48 3.11
N ALA A 163 -18.60 10.30 3.80
CA ALA A 163 -19.90 10.19 3.14
C ALA A 163 -20.28 11.47 2.36
N GLU A 164 -20.02 12.65 2.94
CA GLU A 164 -20.26 13.95 2.28
C GLU A 164 -19.40 14.09 1.01
N SER A 165 -18.12 13.73 1.08
CA SER A 165 -17.24 13.77 -0.09
C SER A 165 -17.65 12.76 -1.17
N ILE A 166 -18.07 11.54 -0.82
CA ILE A 166 -18.63 10.57 -1.79
C ILE A 166 -19.87 11.14 -2.49
N LEU A 167 -20.78 11.78 -1.75
CA LEU A 167 -21.95 12.44 -2.34
C LEU A 167 -21.55 13.58 -3.29
N ARG A 168 -20.45 14.27 -3.03
CA ARG A 168 -19.88 15.27 -3.92
C ARG A 168 -19.35 14.65 -5.23
N TYR A 169 -18.64 13.52 -5.17
CA TYR A 169 -18.27 12.77 -6.39
C TYR A 169 -19.51 12.42 -7.22
N HIS A 170 -20.55 11.90 -6.56
CA HIS A 170 -21.81 11.59 -7.22
C HIS A 170 -22.51 12.84 -7.80
N ALA A 171 -22.48 13.97 -7.10
CA ALA A 171 -23.05 15.22 -7.58
C ALA A 171 -22.30 15.78 -8.80
N PHE A 172 -20.96 15.69 -8.82
CA PHE A 172 -20.17 16.04 -10.00
C PHE A 172 -20.55 15.13 -11.18
N ARG A 173 -20.61 13.82 -10.97
CA ARG A 173 -20.89 12.84 -12.03
C ARG A 173 -22.30 12.94 -12.62
N LYS A 174 -23.25 13.55 -11.91
CA LYS A 174 -24.59 13.90 -12.45
C LYS A 174 -24.56 15.02 -13.49
N VAL A 175 -23.56 15.89 -13.44
CA VAL A 175 -23.42 17.05 -14.33
C VAL A 175 -22.42 16.77 -15.44
N ASP A 176 -21.26 16.19 -15.10
CA ASP A 176 -20.21 15.80 -16.05
C ASP A 176 -19.98 14.29 -15.97
N ALA A 177 -20.43 13.58 -17.01
CA ALA A 177 -20.34 12.13 -17.11
C ALA A 177 -19.03 11.62 -17.74
N GLU A 178 -18.18 12.51 -18.27
CA GLU A 178 -17.07 12.13 -19.16
C GLU A 178 -15.69 12.45 -18.59
N THR A 179 -15.52 13.59 -17.92
CA THR A 179 -14.20 13.99 -17.39
C THR A 179 -13.72 12.97 -16.36
N PRO A 180 -12.50 12.41 -16.52
CA PRO A 180 -11.96 11.46 -15.56
C PRO A 180 -11.85 12.02 -14.15
N LEU A 181 -12.07 11.17 -13.15
CA LEU A 181 -12.06 11.57 -11.74
C LEU A 181 -10.90 10.90 -10.97
N LEU A 182 -10.13 11.71 -10.24
CA LEU A 182 -9.16 11.24 -9.25
C LEU A 182 -9.86 10.97 -7.91
N PHE A 183 -9.57 9.83 -7.28
CA PHE A 183 -10.12 9.43 -5.99
C PHE A 183 -9.00 9.19 -4.98
N GLY A 184 -8.77 10.17 -4.10
CA GLY A 184 -7.67 10.17 -3.12
C GLY A 184 -7.90 9.24 -1.93
N ILE A 185 -7.78 7.93 -2.14
CA ILE A 185 -7.98 6.88 -1.12
C ILE A 185 -7.05 7.04 0.09
N GLY A 186 -5.83 7.53 -0.12
CA GLY A 186 -4.86 7.78 0.96
C GLY A 186 -5.43 8.61 2.12
N ASN A 187 -6.29 9.59 1.82
CA ASN A 187 -6.95 10.46 2.83
C ASN A 187 -7.85 9.69 3.80
N VAL A 188 -8.26 8.47 3.47
CA VAL A 188 -9.08 7.62 4.32
C VAL A 188 -8.22 6.52 4.94
N THR A 189 -7.52 5.74 4.11
CA THR A 189 -6.82 4.54 4.57
C THR A 189 -5.74 4.87 5.60
N GLU A 190 -5.06 6.02 5.48
CA GLU A 190 -4.02 6.43 6.44
C GLU A 190 -4.60 6.82 7.81
N LEU A 191 -5.83 7.37 7.81
CA LEU A 191 -6.47 8.01 8.97
C LEU A 191 -7.47 7.11 9.69
N VAL A 192 -7.45 5.80 9.42
CA VAL A 192 -8.24 4.80 10.13
C VAL A 192 -7.29 3.72 10.67
N ASP A 193 -7.39 3.43 11.98
CA ASP A 193 -6.64 2.34 12.60
C ASP A 193 -7.31 0.98 12.35
N SER A 194 -7.33 0.55 11.10
CA SER A 194 -7.78 -0.79 10.67
C SER A 194 -6.99 -1.28 9.46
N ASP A 195 -7.09 -2.57 9.16
CA ASP A 195 -6.36 -3.20 8.04
C ASP A 195 -6.69 -2.50 6.70
N SER A 196 -5.65 -1.96 6.05
CA SER A 196 -5.72 -1.27 4.76
C SER A 196 -6.44 -2.08 3.70
N ILE A 197 -6.19 -3.39 3.70
CA ILE A 197 -6.71 -4.38 2.76
C ILE A 197 -8.24 -4.30 2.62
N GLY A 198 -8.97 -4.22 3.73
CA GLY A 198 -10.43 -4.14 3.73
C GLY A 198 -10.95 -2.76 3.34
N ILE A 199 -10.27 -1.71 3.78
CA ILE A 199 -10.62 -0.31 3.45
C ILE A 199 -10.42 -0.08 1.95
N ASN A 200 -9.26 -0.46 1.42
CA ASN A 200 -8.90 -0.33 0.02
C ASN A 200 -9.87 -1.11 -0.88
N ALA A 201 -10.30 -2.31 -0.46
CA ALA A 201 -11.32 -3.07 -1.18
C ALA A 201 -12.64 -2.29 -1.30
N ILE A 202 -13.18 -1.77 -0.20
CA ILE A 202 -14.47 -1.08 -0.24
C ILE A 202 -14.38 0.28 -0.94
N LEU A 203 -13.29 1.02 -0.73
CA LEU A 203 -13.11 2.32 -1.37
C LEU A 203 -12.90 2.20 -2.88
N ALA A 204 -12.20 1.16 -3.37
CA ALA A 204 -12.10 0.91 -4.80
C ALA A 204 -13.45 0.54 -5.44
N ILE A 205 -14.29 -0.22 -4.72
CA ILE A 205 -15.67 -0.52 -5.17
C ILE A 205 -16.49 0.78 -5.25
N LEU A 206 -16.45 1.61 -4.21
CA LEU A 206 -17.16 2.89 -4.19
C LEU A 206 -16.65 3.85 -5.27
N ALA A 207 -15.33 3.89 -5.50
CA ALA A 207 -14.71 4.66 -6.57
C ALA A 207 -15.26 4.23 -7.95
N GLU A 208 -15.34 2.92 -8.22
CA GLU A 208 -15.91 2.40 -9.47
C GLU A 208 -17.43 2.66 -9.60
N GLU A 209 -18.17 2.71 -8.48
CA GLU A 209 -19.59 3.07 -8.44
C GLU A 209 -19.85 4.56 -8.73
N VAL A 210 -19.04 5.46 -8.15
CA VAL A 210 -19.14 6.91 -8.45
C VAL A 210 -18.54 7.28 -9.81
N GLY A 211 -17.91 6.31 -10.49
CA GLY A 211 -17.28 6.51 -11.80
C GLY A 211 -15.99 7.31 -11.71
N ALA A 212 -15.16 7.03 -10.70
CA ALA A 212 -13.77 7.45 -10.67
C ALA A 212 -12.92 6.63 -11.66
N ASP A 213 -11.73 7.14 -11.97
CA ASP A 213 -10.84 6.58 -12.97
C ASP A 213 -9.42 6.41 -12.45
N LEU A 214 -9.02 7.17 -11.45
CA LEU A 214 -7.73 7.04 -10.78
C LEU A 214 -7.90 6.91 -9.27
N LEU A 215 -7.07 6.08 -8.64
CA LEU A 215 -6.94 5.95 -7.20
C LEU A 215 -5.58 6.51 -6.79
N PHE A 216 -5.59 7.53 -5.94
CA PHE A 216 -4.37 8.11 -5.41
C PHE A 216 -4.11 7.61 -3.99
N THR A 217 -2.92 7.05 -3.77
CA THR A 217 -2.55 6.42 -2.50
C THR A 217 -1.08 6.62 -2.20
N THR A 218 -0.73 6.37 -0.93
CA THR A 218 0.63 6.47 -0.42
C THR A 218 0.87 5.40 0.62
N GLU A 219 2.13 4.97 0.75
CA GLU A 219 2.57 4.04 1.80
C GLU A 219 3.39 4.77 2.86
N ALA A 220 2.85 5.88 3.38
CA ALA A 220 3.51 6.77 4.33
C ALA A 220 3.74 6.18 5.73
N SER A 221 3.12 5.04 6.05
CA SER A 221 3.27 4.37 7.35
C SER A 221 3.24 2.84 7.17
N PRO A 222 3.69 2.05 8.16
CA PRO A 222 3.55 0.60 8.11
C PRO A 222 2.12 0.09 8.05
N LYS A 223 1.14 0.89 8.49
CA LYS A 223 -0.27 0.54 8.35
C LYS A 223 -0.71 0.56 6.88
N THR A 224 -0.05 1.40 6.08
CA THR A 224 -0.33 1.56 4.65
C THR A 224 0.71 0.85 3.77
N ALA A 225 1.63 0.08 4.36
CA ALA A 225 2.57 -0.73 3.61
C ALA A 225 1.81 -1.81 2.81
N GLY A 226 2.06 -1.88 1.51
CA GLY A 226 1.35 -2.76 0.59
C GLY A 226 0.05 -2.19 0.00
N CYS A 227 -0.39 -0.99 0.40
CA CYS A 227 -1.60 -0.35 -0.14
C CYS A 227 -1.63 -0.28 -1.67
N VAL A 228 -0.48 -0.06 -2.31
CA VAL A 228 -0.41 0.03 -3.78
C VAL A 228 -0.87 -1.29 -4.40
N LYS A 229 -0.27 -2.40 -3.96
CA LYS A 229 -0.61 -3.73 -4.46
C LYS A 229 -2.05 -4.13 -4.14
N GLU A 230 -2.51 -3.80 -2.93
CA GLU A 230 -3.90 -4.02 -2.52
C GLU A 230 -4.88 -3.31 -3.45
N LEU A 231 -4.61 -2.04 -3.80
CA LEU A 231 -5.46 -1.23 -4.66
C LEU A 231 -5.42 -1.68 -6.12
N VAL A 232 -4.28 -2.17 -6.61
CA VAL A 232 -4.20 -2.79 -7.94
C VAL A 232 -5.14 -3.99 -8.01
N ILE A 233 -5.10 -4.89 -7.02
CA ILE A 233 -6.02 -6.05 -6.97
C ILE A 233 -7.47 -5.59 -6.82
N ALA A 234 -7.73 -4.61 -5.95
CA ALA A 234 -9.07 -4.06 -5.72
C ALA A 234 -9.65 -3.41 -6.99
N SER A 235 -8.81 -2.77 -7.82
CA SER A 235 -9.23 -2.18 -9.10
C SER A 235 -9.75 -3.23 -10.08
N TYR A 236 -9.05 -4.36 -10.22
CA TYR A 236 -9.50 -5.49 -11.04
C TYR A 236 -10.74 -6.16 -10.45
N MET A 237 -10.82 -6.25 -9.13
CA MET A 237 -11.97 -6.81 -8.42
C MET A 237 -13.23 -5.96 -8.70
N ALA A 238 -13.15 -4.64 -8.50
CA ALA A 238 -14.25 -3.71 -8.73
C ALA A 238 -14.68 -3.69 -10.20
N LYS A 239 -13.72 -3.54 -11.14
CA LYS A 239 -14.04 -3.52 -12.57
C LYS A 239 -14.60 -4.85 -13.08
N GLY A 240 -14.02 -5.96 -12.63
CA GLY A 240 -14.47 -7.30 -12.95
C GLY A 240 -15.91 -7.57 -12.49
N ALA A 241 -16.26 -7.13 -11.28
CA ALA A 241 -17.62 -7.22 -10.73
C ALA A 241 -18.62 -6.42 -11.58
N LYS A 242 -18.27 -5.16 -11.93
CA LYS A 242 -19.13 -4.28 -12.75
C LYS A 242 -19.38 -4.86 -14.14
N LEU A 243 -18.32 -5.31 -14.84
CA LEU A 243 -18.45 -5.90 -16.17
C LEU A 243 -19.32 -7.17 -16.16
N ARG A 244 -19.21 -7.99 -15.11
CA ARG A 244 -20.01 -9.22 -14.94
C ARG A 244 -21.41 -8.98 -14.40
N LYS A 245 -21.70 -7.77 -13.89
CA LYS A 245 -22.93 -7.46 -13.14
C LYS A 245 -23.15 -8.43 -11.98
N THR A 246 -22.07 -8.79 -11.29
CA THR A 246 -22.09 -9.67 -10.12
C THR A 246 -21.51 -8.94 -8.92
N SER A 247 -21.73 -9.46 -7.71
CA SER A 247 -20.99 -9.00 -6.54
C SER A 247 -19.47 -9.20 -6.73
N PRO A 248 -18.62 -8.41 -6.04
CA PRO A 248 -17.16 -8.56 -6.04
C PRO A 248 -16.73 -9.78 -5.21
N LYS A 249 -17.20 -10.96 -5.61
CA LYS A 249 -16.98 -12.25 -4.96
C LYS A 249 -16.69 -13.30 -6.03
N ASP A 250 -15.81 -14.26 -5.69
CA ASP A 250 -15.50 -15.42 -6.53
C ASP A 250 -14.93 -15.04 -7.92
N LEU A 251 -14.16 -13.94 -7.98
CA LEU A 251 -13.55 -13.43 -9.20
C LEU A 251 -12.16 -14.02 -9.53
N GLY A 252 -11.72 -15.04 -8.80
CA GLY A 252 -10.39 -15.66 -8.94
C GLY A 252 -9.24 -14.82 -8.37
N MET A 253 -9.58 -13.84 -7.52
CA MET A 253 -8.67 -13.01 -6.75
C MET A 253 -9.36 -12.65 -5.43
N ASP A 254 -8.58 -12.41 -4.38
CA ASP A 254 -9.09 -11.99 -3.08
C ASP A 254 -8.08 -11.10 -2.34
N LEU A 255 -8.60 -10.49 -1.28
CA LEU A 255 -7.88 -9.65 -0.34
C LEU A 255 -8.00 -10.27 1.07
N LEU A 256 -7.96 -11.60 1.17
CA LEU A 256 -8.04 -12.35 2.43
C LEU A 256 -6.64 -12.76 2.90
N ILE A 257 -6.06 -12.02 3.85
CA ILE A 257 -4.68 -12.26 4.30
C ILE A 257 -4.61 -13.24 5.50
N LEU A 258 -5.52 -13.12 6.46
CA LEU A 258 -5.52 -13.95 7.69
C LEU A 258 -6.55 -15.06 7.69
N LYS A 259 -7.42 -15.10 6.68
CA LYS A 259 -8.59 -15.97 6.65
C LYS A 259 -8.56 -16.81 5.39
N GLU A 260 -8.93 -18.07 5.52
CA GLU A 260 -9.20 -18.90 4.36
C GLU A 260 -10.64 -18.67 3.88
N LYS A 261 -10.80 -18.58 2.56
CA LYS A 261 -12.10 -18.48 1.92
C LYS A 261 -12.99 -19.70 2.21
N VAL A 262 -12.39 -20.89 2.26
CA VAL A 262 -13.06 -22.16 2.53
C VAL A 262 -12.34 -22.83 3.68
N LYS A 263 -13.04 -23.08 4.78
CA LYS A 263 -12.55 -23.95 5.84
C LYS A 263 -12.90 -25.39 5.48
N LEU A 264 -11.89 -26.25 5.41
CA LEU A 264 -12.10 -27.67 5.21
C LEU A 264 -12.75 -28.27 6.46
N GLU A 265 -13.66 -29.23 6.27
CA GLU A 265 -14.23 -29.98 7.40
C GLU A 265 -13.11 -30.71 8.14
N SER A 266 -12.97 -30.45 9.45
CA SER A 266 -12.05 -31.18 10.30
C SER A 266 -12.63 -32.54 10.66
N CYS A 267 -11.85 -33.60 10.54
CA CYS A 267 -12.23 -34.91 11.07
C CYS A 267 -12.45 -34.82 12.59
N PRO A 268 -13.51 -35.46 13.15
CA PRO A 268 -13.64 -35.55 14.59
C PRO A 268 -12.44 -36.30 15.18
N PRO A 269 -12.04 -36.00 16.43
CA PRO A 269 -11.04 -36.81 17.12
C PRO A 269 -11.47 -38.28 17.09
N PRO A 270 -10.56 -39.22 16.81
CA PRO A 270 -10.91 -40.63 16.75
C PRO A 270 -11.40 -41.12 18.12
N ALA A 271 -12.18 -42.21 18.15
CA ALA A 271 -12.80 -42.71 19.39
C ALA A 271 -11.79 -43.07 20.50
N ASN A 272 -10.53 -43.32 20.14
CA ASN A 272 -9.41 -43.59 21.05
C ASN A 272 -8.60 -42.32 21.40
N ALA A 273 -9.09 -41.12 21.09
CA ALA A 273 -8.41 -39.88 21.42
C ALA A 273 -8.31 -39.69 22.94
N LEU A 274 -7.09 -39.52 23.43
CA LEU A 274 -6.82 -39.16 24.83
C LEU A 274 -6.77 -37.64 24.98
N LYS A 275 -7.40 -37.13 26.05
CA LYS A 275 -7.33 -35.70 26.38
C LYS A 275 -5.90 -35.37 26.83
N ALA A 276 -5.24 -34.46 26.12
CA ALA A 276 -3.91 -33.98 26.47
C ALA A 276 -3.92 -33.29 27.85
N GLN A 277 -2.83 -33.47 28.59
CA GLN A 277 -2.59 -32.81 29.88
C GLN A 277 -1.22 -32.14 29.82
N GLU A 278 -1.15 -30.90 30.28
CA GLU A 278 0.12 -30.18 30.39
C GLU A 278 0.91 -30.72 31.60
N SER A 279 2.21 -30.96 31.40
CA SER A 279 3.10 -31.34 32.50
C SER A 279 3.47 -30.09 33.29
N GLY A 280 3.08 -30.01 34.56
CA GLY A 280 3.36 -28.85 35.42
C GLY A 280 4.79 -28.76 35.97
N LYS A 281 5.73 -29.58 35.49
CA LYS A 281 7.12 -29.59 35.99
C LYS A 281 8.09 -29.30 34.85
N PHE A 282 8.69 -28.10 34.87
CA PHE A 282 9.85 -27.78 34.05
C PHE A 282 11.11 -28.35 34.71
N ILE A 283 11.85 -29.19 33.99
CA ILE A 283 13.11 -29.78 34.45
C ILE A 283 14.17 -29.40 33.42
N ARG A 284 15.17 -28.62 33.84
CA ARG A 284 16.24 -28.14 32.96
C ARG A 284 16.95 -29.30 32.24
N ASP A 285 17.32 -29.10 30.97
CA ASP A 285 18.12 -30.06 30.23
C ASP A 285 19.53 -30.09 30.82
N PRO A 286 20.07 -31.27 31.16
CA PRO A 286 21.45 -31.41 31.58
C PRO A 286 22.48 -30.86 30.57
N PHE A 287 22.14 -30.80 29.29
CA PHE A 287 23.07 -30.38 28.23
C PHE A 287 23.18 -28.86 28.09
N GLY A 288 22.24 -28.09 28.64
CA GLY A 288 22.26 -26.64 28.64
C GLY A 288 20.95 -26.03 28.13
N ASP A 289 20.92 -24.70 28.10
CA ASP A 289 19.76 -23.93 27.66
C ASP A 289 19.97 -23.38 26.24
N PHE A 290 18.86 -23.14 25.55
CA PHE A 290 18.85 -22.51 24.24
C PHE A 290 18.32 -21.08 24.33
N ARG A 291 19.03 -20.15 23.69
CA ARG A 291 18.55 -18.79 23.44
C ARG A 291 18.26 -18.62 21.96
N ILE A 292 17.05 -18.19 21.64
CA ILE A 292 16.59 -18.01 20.26
C ILE A 292 16.28 -16.53 20.04
N TRP A 293 16.74 -15.99 18.92
CA TRP A 293 16.34 -14.66 18.45
C TRP A 293 16.37 -14.61 16.93
N VAL A 294 15.78 -13.55 16.37
CA VAL A 294 15.84 -13.28 14.94
C VAL A 294 16.84 -12.16 14.71
N SER A 295 17.75 -12.36 13.76
CA SER A 295 18.77 -11.38 13.39
C SER A 295 19.04 -11.46 11.89
N GLU A 296 19.05 -10.31 11.21
CA GLU A 296 19.37 -10.20 9.77
C GLU A 296 18.61 -11.21 8.88
N GLY A 297 17.31 -11.40 9.15
CA GLY A 297 16.46 -12.31 8.39
C GLY A 297 16.75 -13.81 8.61
N ARG A 298 17.45 -14.17 9.69
CA ARG A 298 17.74 -15.55 10.08
C ARG A 298 17.32 -15.80 11.53
N ILE A 299 17.01 -17.05 11.83
CA ILE A 299 16.80 -17.52 13.19
C ILE A 299 18.17 -17.90 13.73
N VAL A 300 18.54 -17.32 14.87
CA VAL A 300 19.76 -17.67 15.60
C VAL A 300 19.35 -18.43 16.83
N CYS A 301 19.89 -19.65 16.97
CA CYS A 301 19.70 -20.50 18.14
C CYS A 301 21.06 -20.75 18.77
N SER A 302 21.30 -20.10 19.91
CA SER A 302 22.56 -20.19 20.64
C SER A 302 22.45 -21.17 21.80
N HIS A 303 23.42 -22.05 21.88
CA HIS A 303 23.68 -22.99 22.96
C HIS A 303 25.09 -22.74 23.51
N GLU A 304 25.38 -23.14 24.75
CA GLU A 304 26.69 -22.93 25.40
C GLU A 304 27.86 -23.43 24.54
N ASN A 305 27.66 -24.55 23.83
CA ASN A 305 28.68 -25.20 23.01
C ASN A 305 28.69 -24.77 21.54
N LEU A 306 27.57 -24.27 21.00
CA LEU A 306 27.42 -24.00 19.58
C LEU A 306 26.29 -23.00 19.32
N THR A 307 26.49 -22.09 18.38
CA THR A 307 25.40 -21.25 17.85
C THR A 307 25.05 -21.70 16.44
N VAL A 308 23.81 -22.06 16.23
CA VAL A 308 23.26 -22.50 14.95
C VAL A 308 22.42 -21.38 14.35
N VAL A 309 22.67 -21.06 13.09
CA VAL A 309 21.96 -20.01 12.36
C VAL A 309 21.33 -20.63 11.12
N GLY A 310 20.04 -20.41 10.91
CA GLY A 310 19.29 -20.99 9.79
C GLY A 310 18.08 -20.15 9.41
N LYS A 311 17.43 -20.53 8.31
CA LYS A 311 16.20 -19.85 7.84
C LYS A 311 14.93 -20.58 8.25
N THR A 312 15.04 -21.89 8.52
CA THR A 312 13.91 -22.72 8.92
C THR A 312 14.17 -23.37 10.26
N ALA A 313 13.11 -23.63 11.02
CA ALA A 313 13.17 -24.41 12.26
C ALA A 313 13.84 -25.76 12.00
N LYS A 314 13.53 -26.38 10.84
CA LYS A 314 14.05 -27.68 10.44
C LYS A 314 15.56 -27.71 10.31
N GLU A 315 16.16 -26.79 9.58
CA GLU A 315 17.63 -26.69 9.46
C GLU A 315 18.30 -26.62 10.83
N ILE A 316 17.70 -25.84 11.74
CA ILE A 316 18.28 -25.55 13.04
C ILE A 316 18.14 -26.75 13.98
N TYR A 317 16.94 -27.31 14.13
CA TYR A 317 16.77 -28.45 15.03
C TYR A 317 17.48 -29.70 14.49
N ASP A 318 17.57 -29.91 13.17
CA ASP A 318 18.35 -31.03 12.60
C ASP A 318 19.83 -30.89 12.97
N THR A 319 20.40 -29.69 12.82
CA THR A 319 21.80 -29.41 13.19
C THR A 319 22.04 -29.59 14.69
N ILE A 320 21.10 -29.17 15.53
CA ILE A 320 21.17 -29.33 17.00
C ILE A 320 21.17 -30.82 17.38
N LEU A 321 20.36 -31.63 16.70
CA LEU A 321 20.32 -33.08 16.89
C LEU A 321 21.61 -33.74 16.42
N ASP A 322 22.12 -33.39 15.23
CA ASP A 322 23.37 -33.93 14.68
C ASP A 322 24.57 -33.66 15.60
N HIS A 323 24.56 -32.53 16.30
CA HIS A 323 25.59 -32.15 17.27
C HIS A 323 25.28 -32.57 18.72
N ASN A 324 24.21 -33.36 18.96
CA ASN A 324 23.80 -33.87 20.27
C ASN A 324 23.68 -32.79 21.36
N LEU A 325 23.09 -31.64 21.02
CA LEU A 325 23.02 -30.48 21.94
C LEU A 325 21.78 -30.47 22.85
N VAL A 326 20.83 -31.39 22.65
CA VAL A 326 19.62 -31.54 23.48
C VAL A 326 19.51 -32.99 23.93
N SER A 327 19.24 -33.22 25.22
CA SER A 327 19.17 -34.59 25.77
C SER A 327 17.75 -35.01 26.14
N ARG A 328 16.84 -34.06 26.34
CA ARG A 328 15.45 -34.35 26.73
C ARG A 328 14.45 -34.09 25.61
N LEU A 329 13.46 -34.98 25.50
CA LEU A 329 12.41 -34.88 24.49
C LEU A 329 11.47 -33.69 24.69
N ASP A 330 11.14 -33.35 25.94
CA ASP A 330 10.33 -32.17 26.27
C ASP A 330 11.02 -30.87 25.84
N HIS A 331 12.35 -30.80 26.00
CA HIS A 331 13.16 -29.68 25.52
C HIS A 331 13.28 -29.64 24.00
N ALA A 332 13.38 -30.80 23.34
CA ALA A 332 13.31 -30.87 21.88
C ALA A 332 11.95 -30.38 21.34
N CYS A 333 10.83 -30.72 22.00
CA CYS A 333 9.50 -30.22 21.65
C CYS A 333 9.38 -28.70 21.86
N TYR A 334 9.88 -28.19 22.99
CA TYR A 334 9.94 -26.75 23.27
C TYR A 334 10.76 -26.00 22.22
N LEU A 335 11.95 -26.51 21.92
CA LEU A 335 12.83 -25.98 20.89
C LEU A 335 12.11 -25.96 19.53
N GLY A 336 11.46 -27.05 19.13
CA GLY A 336 10.67 -27.10 17.90
C GLY A 336 9.55 -26.06 17.87
N LYS A 337 8.80 -25.88 18.98
CA LYS A 337 7.77 -24.84 19.11
C LYS A 337 8.35 -23.44 18.92
N GLU A 338 9.40 -23.10 19.66
CA GLU A 338 9.98 -21.76 19.64
C GLU A 338 10.68 -21.46 18.31
N LEU A 339 11.38 -22.43 17.72
CA LEU A 339 11.95 -22.30 16.38
C LEU A 339 10.86 -22.13 15.33
N MET A 340 9.76 -22.88 15.40
CA MET A 340 8.64 -22.71 14.47
C MET A 340 7.96 -21.36 14.68
N LYS A 341 7.85 -20.88 15.92
CA LYS A 341 7.34 -19.55 16.24
C LYS A 341 8.24 -18.46 15.68
N ALA A 342 9.56 -18.58 15.85
CA ALA A 342 10.55 -17.68 15.26
C ALA A 342 10.47 -17.71 13.73
N GLU A 343 10.26 -18.90 13.15
CA GLU A 343 10.04 -19.07 11.72
C GLU A 343 8.75 -18.40 11.25
N ILE A 344 7.63 -18.53 11.97
CA ILE A 344 6.37 -17.84 11.65
C ILE A 344 6.53 -16.33 11.84
N ALA A 345 7.21 -15.86 12.88
CA ALA A 345 7.50 -14.44 13.09
C ALA A 345 8.28 -13.88 11.90
N LEU A 346 9.35 -14.59 11.53
CA LEU A 346 10.20 -14.27 10.39
C LEU A 346 9.37 -14.24 9.09
N ARG A 347 8.50 -15.23 8.87
CA ARG A 347 7.60 -15.31 7.71
C ARG A 347 6.56 -14.18 7.68
N LEU A 348 6.04 -13.76 8.84
CA LEU A 348 5.01 -12.73 8.97
C LEU A 348 5.58 -11.31 9.19
N GLY A 349 6.91 -11.14 9.19
CA GLY A 349 7.56 -9.85 9.49
C GLY A 349 7.28 -9.34 10.90
N LYS A 350 6.97 -10.25 11.83
CA LYS A 350 6.61 -9.94 13.21
C LYS A 350 7.84 -10.01 14.09
N ASN A 351 7.82 -9.21 15.15
CA ASN A 351 8.79 -9.38 16.22
C ASN A 351 8.62 -10.77 16.86
N TYR A 352 9.75 -11.43 17.04
CA TYR A 352 9.85 -12.63 17.83
C TYR A 352 10.47 -12.26 19.18
N THR A 353 9.83 -12.70 20.25
CA THR A 353 10.44 -12.73 21.57
C THR A 353 10.24 -14.15 22.11
N GLN A 354 11.34 -14.79 22.51
CA GLN A 354 11.29 -16.14 23.07
C GLN A 354 10.36 -16.16 24.27
N ASP A 355 9.59 -17.24 24.41
CA ASP A 355 8.57 -17.44 25.45
C ASP A 355 7.37 -16.48 25.42
N GLN A 356 7.35 -15.49 24.51
CA GLN A 356 6.19 -14.63 24.27
C GLN A 356 5.42 -15.07 23.04
N ASP A 357 4.11 -14.84 23.02
CA ASP A 357 3.30 -15.12 21.84
C ASP A 357 3.66 -14.19 20.67
N LEU A 358 3.31 -14.60 19.44
CA LEU A 358 3.54 -13.75 18.27
C LEU A 358 2.58 -12.58 18.25
N GLY A 359 3.11 -11.37 18.11
CA GLY A 359 2.36 -10.13 17.94
C GLY A 359 1.49 -10.06 16.68
N PHE A 360 0.28 -10.63 16.66
CA PHE A 360 -0.78 -10.40 15.66
C PHE A 360 -1.53 -9.05 15.78
N GLY A 361 -0.92 -8.01 16.36
CA GLY A 361 -1.57 -6.72 16.59
C GLY A 361 -2.76 -6.86 17.55
N ILE A 362 -3.94 -6.36 17.19
CA ILE A 362 -5.20 -6.53 17.95
C ILE A 362 -5.63 -8.00 18.14
N TYR A 363 -5.03 -8.93 17.39
CA TYR A 363 -5.25 -10.36 17.55
C TYR A 363 -4.17 -11.03 18.43
N THR A 364 -3.34 -10.23 19.12
CA THR A 364 -2.46 -10.68 20.20
C THR A 364 -2.97 -10.15 21.52
N SER A 365 -3.27 -11.04 22.47
CA SER A 365 -3.06 -10.67 23.86
C SER A 365 -1.55 -10.63 24.11
N ASP A 366 -1.09 -9.41 24.35
CA ASP A 366 0.24 -8.92 24.72
C ASP A 366 1.41 -9.05 23.71
N SER A 367 1.67 -7.88 23.11
CA SER A 367 2.95 -7.33 22.63
C SER A 367 3.43 -7.65 21.20
N GLY A 368 3.51 -6.61 20.34
CA GLY A 368 4.08 -6.71 18.99
C GLY A 368 4.24 -5.36 18.30
N TYR A 369 5.46 -4.82 18.31
CA TYR A 369 5.85 -3.56 17.63
C TYR A 369 5.97 -3.75 16.11
N ILE A 370 5.72 -2.68 15.35
CA ILE A 370 5.88 -2.58 13.89
C ILE A 370 6.82 -1.38 13.66
N PRO A 371 7.90 -1.45 12.87
CA PRO A 371 8.77 -0.30 12.68
C PRO A 371 8.07 0.74 11.79
N VAL A 372 7.38 1.67 12.46
CA VAL A 372 6.82 2.91 11.91
C VAL A 372 7.89 3.97 12.03
N HIS A 373 8.17 4.73 10.96
CA HIS A 373 8.84 6.01 11.15
C HIS A 373 7.92 6.89 12.01
N SER A 374 8.33 7.12 13.25
CA SER A 374 7.71 8.11 14.11
C SER A 374 7.93 9.49 13.50
N ARG A 375 6.88 10.12 12.98
CA ARG A 375 6.87 11.58 12.87
C ARG A 375 7.02 12.16 14.29
N SER A 376 7.80 13.22 14.42
CA SER A 376 7.87 13.93 15.71
C SER A 376 6.49 14.52 16.00
N LYS A 377 6.08 14.58 17.28
CA LYS A 377 4.78 15.15 17.70
C LYS A 377 4.52 16.59 17.21
N LYS A 378 5.51 17.29 16.66
CA LYS A 378 5.34 18.63 16.09
C LYS A 378 4.61 18.63 14.74
N ASP A 379 4.74 17.57 13.95
CA ASP A 379 4.29 17.59 12.54
C ASP A 379 2.79 17.25 12.36
N LEU A 380 2.12 16.79 13.42
CA LEU A 380 0.70 16.42 13.41
C LEU A 380 -0.23 17.59 13.81
N ILE A 381 0.32 18.69 14.33
CA ILE A 381 -0.48 19.83 14.82
C ILE A 381 -0.59 20.94 13.76
N GLU A 382 0.32 21.00 12.79
CA GLU A 382 0.33 22.08 11.78
C GLU A 382 -0.58 21.84 10.55
N LYS A 383 -1.27 20.70 10.44
CA LYS A 383 -2.25 20.43 9.36
C LYS A 383 -3.71 20.44 9.82
N SER A 384 -3.98 20.85 11.05
CA SER A 384 -5.34 20.97 11.62
C SER A 384 -5.80 22.41 11.87
N GLU A 385 -5.12 23.42 11.31
CA GLU A 385 -5.59 24.82 11.30
C GLU A 385 -5.93 25.32 9.90
#